data_AF-A0A5C5ZYK9-F1
#
_entry.id   AF-A0A5C5ZYK9-F1
#
_cell.length_a   1.000
_cell.length_b   1.000
_cell.length_c   1.000
_cell.angle_alpha   90.00
_cell.angle_beta   90.00
_cell.angle_gamma   90.00
#
_symmetry.space_group_name_H-M   'P 1'
#
loop_
_entity.id
_entity.type
_entity.pdbx_description
1 polymer ?
#
loop_
_entity_poly.entity_id
_entity_poly.type
_entity_poly.pdbx_seq_one_letter_code
_entity_poly.pdbx_strand_id
1 'polypeptide(L)'
;MSHRKGSAIVLAILAIAVVSLAGVTIVRSHRRMNFRQSAVQARTQGRLIAHGLVHREIAFRRVTPSGPTAPIDQTLSDFPLFENAQCIANNVDVANQMMDTSVILYPGGPPADVRQRLDIGN
;
A
#
# COMPACT_ATOMS: atom_id res chain seq x y z
N MET A 1 17.64 -54.77 31.68
CA MET A 1 16.48 -53.85 31.61
C MET A 1 16.85 -52.34 31.60
N SER A 2 18.13 -51.95 31.71
CA SER A 2 18.55 -50.53 31.75
C SER A 2 18.52 -49.82 30.38
N HIS A 3 18.87 -50.52 29.28
CA HIS A 3 18.99 -49.95 27.94
C HIS A 3 17.70 -49.33 27.36
N ARG A 4 16.52 -49.84 27.75
CA ARG A 4 15.23 -49.36 27.22
C ARG A 4 14.81 -48.01 27.82
N LYS A 5 15.21 -47.70 29.06
CA LYS A 5 14.89 -46.45 29.73
C LYS A 5 15.69 -45.26 29.17
N GLY A 6 16.97 -45.48 28.85
CA GLY A 6 17.82 -44.47 28.21
C GLY A 6 17.33 -44.08 26.80
N SER A 7 16.90 -45.06 26.00
CA SER A 7 16.37 -44.81 24.65
C SER A 7 15.05 -44.03 24.67
N ALA A 8 14.16 -44.32 25.62
CA ALA A 8 12.89 -43.60 25.76
C ALA A 8 13.07 -42.11 26.12
N ILE A 9 14.03 -41.79 27.00
CA ILE A 9 14.33 -40.40 27.39
C ILE A 9 14.89 -39.63 26.19
N VAL A 10 15.81 -40.23 25.42
CA VAL A 10 16.35 -39.59 24.21
C VAL A 10 15.26 -39.35 23.17
N LEU A 11 14.36 -40.32 22.95
CA LEU A 11 13.21 -40.16 22.07
C LEU A 11 12.27 -39.03 22.53
N ALA A 12 12.01 -38.91 23.83
CA ALA A 12 11.17 -37.84 24.37
C ALA A 12 11.81 -36.46 24.17
N ILE A 13 13.12 -36.31 24.43
CA ILE A 13 13.86 -35.07 24.22
C ILE A 13 13.86 -34.70 22.72
N LEU A 14 14.09 -35.68 21.84
CA LEU A 14 14.05 -35.47 20.39
C LEU A 14 12.66 -35.03 19.95
N ALA A 15 11.61 -35.67 20.43
CA ALA A 15 10.23 -35.31 20.10
C ALA A 15 9.90 -33.87 20.56
N ILE A 16 10.30 -33.48 21.77
CA ILE A 16 10.12 -32.10 22.28
C ILE A 16 10.89 -31.10 21.42
N ALA A 17 12.13 -31.42 21.02
CA ALA A 17 12.95 -30.56 20.18
C ALA A 17 12.32 -30.37 18.79
N VAL A 18 11.81 -31.45 18.17
CA VAL A 18 11.13 -31.41 16.87
C VAL A 18 9.85 -30.60 16.95
N VAL A 19 9.01 -30.82 17.97
CA VAL A 19 7.77 -30.05 18.17
C VAL A 19 8.07 -28.57 18.41
N SER A 20 9.09 -28.26 19.21
CA SER A 20 9.50 -26.87 19.48
C SER A 20 9.99 -26.19 18.20
N LEU A 21 10.83 -26.86 17.41
CA LEU A 21 11.32 -26.33 16.14
C LEU A 21 10.18 -26.13 15.13
N ALA A 22 9.26 -27.10 15.02
CA ALA A 22 8.09 -27.01 14.16
C ALA A 22 7.17 -25.85 14.58
N GLY A 23 6.94 -25.66 15.88
CA GLY A 23 6.17 -24.52 16.38
C GLY A 23 6.81 -23.18 15.99
N VAL A 24 8.13 -23.05 16.17
CA VAL A 24 8.86 -21.83 15.80
C VAL A 24 8.82 -21.57 14.29
N THR A 25 8.96 -22.61 13.45
CA THR A 25 8.92 -22.45 11.98
C THR A 25 7.53 -22.07 11.50
N ILE A 26 6.47 -22.66 12.05
CA ILE A 26 5.08 -22.30 11.73
C ILE A 26 4.80 -20.85 12.10
N VAL A 27 5.15 -20.42 13.33
CA VAL A 27 4.94 -19.03 13.77
C VAL A 27 5.71 -18.05 12.88
N ARG A 28 6.97 -18.35 12.54
CA ARG A 28 7.76 -17.51 11.62
C ARG A 28 7.16 -17.47 10.22
N SER A 29 6.67 -18.60 9.71
CA SER A 29 6.00 -18.69 8.42
C SER A 29 4.74 -17.82 8.40
N HIS A 30 3.91 -17.93 9.43
CA HIS A 30 2.68 -17.16 9.55
C HIS A 30 2.94 -15.65 9.65
N ARG A 31 3.97 -15.24 10.41
CA ARG A 31 4.39 -13.82 10.45
C ARG A 31 4.80 -13.32 9.07
N ARG A 32 5.64 -14.08 8.35
CA ARG A 32 6.07 -13.71 6.99
C ARG A 32 4.89 -13.60 6.02
N MET A 33 3.93 -14.52 6.10
CA MET A 33 2.72 -14.48 5.29
C MET A 33 1.86 -13.25 5.60
N ASN A 34 1.63 -12.95 6.89
CA ASN A 34 0.86 -11.77 7.29
C ASN A 34 1.51 -10.48 6.78
N PHE A 35 2.83 -10.33 6.93
CA PHE A 35 3.54 -9.16 6.41
C PHE A 35 3.41 -9.02 4.88
N ARG A 36 3.51 -10.13 4.15
CA ARG A 36 3.32 -10.12 2.69
C ARG A 36 1.90 -9.72 2.31
N GLN A 37 0.89 -10.25 2.99
CA GLN A 37 -0.50 -9.90 2.74
C GLN A 37 -0.78 -8.43 3.05
N SER A 38 -0.32 -7.91 4.20
CA SER A 38 -0.45 -6.50 4.54
C SER A 38 0.25 -5.59 3.54
N ALA A 39 1.44 -5.95 3.06
CA ALA A 39 2.14 -5.19 2.03
C ALA A 39 1.38 -5.16 0.69
N VAL A 40 0.80 -6.29 0.26
CA VAL A 40 -0.02 -6.36 -0.95
C VAL A 40 -1.30 -5.53 -0.81
N GLN A 41 -1.96 -5.59 0.35
CA GLN A 41 -3.13 -4.77 0.66
C GLN A 41 -2.80 -3.28 0.65
N ALA A 42 -1.73 -2.86 1.33
CA ALA A 42 -1.31 -1.46 1.33
C ALA A 42 -0.95 -0.97 -0.09
N ARG A 43 -0.29 -1.80 -0.91
CA ARG A 43 0.04 -1.46 -2.29
C ARG A 43 -1.20 -1.31 -3.18
N THR A 44 -2.18 -2.20 -3.03
CA THR A 44 -3.43 -2.14 -3.80
C THR A 44 -4.27 -0.95 -3.38
N GLN A 45 -4.42 -0.70 -2.08
CA GLN A 45 -5.11 0.48 -1.54
C GLN A 45 -4.44 1.77 -2.00
N GLY A 46 -3.13 1.90 -1.85
CA GLY A 46 -2.39 3.10 -2.29
C GLY A 46 -2.52 3.36 -3.78
N ARG A 47 -2.52 2.30 -4.61
CA ARG A 47 -2.77 2.42 -6.04
C ARG A 47 -4.19 2.92 -6.33
N LEU A 48 -5.22 2.38 -5.67
CA LEU A 48 -6.60 2.81 -5.86
C LEU A 48 -6.80 4.27 -5.44
N ILE A 49 -6.24 4.66 -4.30
CA ILE A 49 -6.29 6.03 -3.80
C ILE A 49 -5.59 6.99 -4.76
N ALA A 50 -4.39 6.61 -5.25
CA ALA A 50 -3.68 7.43 -6.24
C ALA A 50 -4.50 7.66 -7.51
N HIS A 51 -5.11 6.60 -8.08
CA HIS A 51 -5.98 6.74 -9.24
C HIS A 51 -7.20 7.64 -8.93
N GLY A 52 -7.85 7.43 -7.78
CA GLY A 52 -9.00 8.25 -7.35
C GLY A 52 -8.64 9.73 -7.23
N LEU A 53 -7.50 10.05 -6.62
CA LEU A 53 -7.02 11.42 -6.48
C LEU A 53 -6.71 12.08 -7.83
N VAL A 54 -6.11 11.35 -8.77
CA VAL A 54 -5.86 11.88 -10.12
C VAL A 54 -7.18 12.11 -10.86
N HIS A 55 -8.13 11.18 -10.80
CA HIS A 55 -9.45 11.36 -11.42
C HIS A 55 -10.20 12.55 -10.83
N ARG A 56 -10.10 12.75 -9.51
CA ARG A 56 -10.66 13.92 -8.83
C ARG A 56 -10.02 15.22 -9.32
N GLU A 57 -8.70 15.27 -9.43
CA GLU A 57 -8.01 16.46 -9.96
C GLU A 57 -8.44 16.75 -11.40
N ILE A 58 -8.53 15.72 -12.26
CA ILE A 58 -9.01 15.87 -13.64
C ILE A 58 -10.45 16.41 -13.66
N ALA A 59 -11.34 15.84 -12.86
CA ALA A 59 -12.72 16.30 -12.77
C ALA A 59 -12.80 17.75 -12.27
N PHE A 60 -11.98 18.11 -11.29
CA PHE A 60 -11.90 19.48 -10.78
C PHE A 60 -11.41 20.45 -11.87
N ARG A 61 -10.39 20.07 -12.64
CA ARG A 61 -9.86 20.88 -13.75
C ARG A 61 -10.84 21.06 -14.91
N ARG A 62 -11.72 20.09 -15.15
CA ARG A 62 -12.79 20.25 -16.15
C ARG A 62 -13.79 21.34 -15.75
N VAL A 63 -14.04 21.53 -14.45
CA VAL A 63 -14.94 22.56 -13.94
C VAL A 63 -14.22 23.89 -13.72
N THR A 64 -12.97 23.84 -13.27
CA THR A 64 -12.16 25.03 -12.93
C THR A 64 -10.75 24.89 -13.51
N PRO A 65 -10.57 25.17 -14.83
CA PRO A 65 -9.33 24.87 -15.54
C PRO A 65 -8.11 25.64 -15.02
N SER A 66 -8.29 26.89 -14.63
CA SER A 66 -7.23 27.77 -14.08
C SER A 66 -7.24 27.87 -12.55
N GLY A 67 -8.02 27.02 -11.86
CA GLY A 67 -8.19 27.06 -10.41
C GLY A 67 -6.98 26.55 -9.62
N PRO A 68 -7.03 26.64 -8.28
CA PRO A 68 -6.11 25.90 -7.42
C PRO A 68 -6.23 24.38 -7.62
N THR A 69 -5.35 23.58 -7.04
CA THR A 69 -5.51 22.13 -7.00
C THR A 69 -6.79 21.74 -6.26
N ALA A 70 -7.33 20.56 -6.56
CA ALA A 70 -8.49 20.04 -5.87
C ALA A 70 -8.23 20.00 -4.35
N PRO A 71 -9.26 20.29 -3.53
CA PRO A 71 -9.13 20.25 -2.08
C PRO A 71 -8.83 18.83 -1.62
N ILE A 72 -8.14 18.72 -0.46
CA ILE A 72 -7.82 17.45 0.19
C ILE A 72 -9.11 16.63 0.39
N ASP A 73 -9.01 15.33 0.14
CA ASP A 73 -10.15 14.44 0.29
C ASP A 73 -10.35 14.05 1.76
N GLN A 74 -11.39 14.58 2.39
CA GLN A 74 -11.69 14.30 3.81
C GLN A 74 -12.03 12.83 4.05
N THR A 75 -12.51 12.08 3.04
CA THR A 75 -12.78 10.64 3.19
C THR A 75 -11.51 9.81 3.37
N LEU A 76 -10.34 10.39 3.08
CA LEU A 76 -9.06 9.73 3.34
C LEU A 76 -8.69 9.70 4.83
N SER A 77 -9.34 10.51 5.67
CA SER A 77 -9.14 10.48 7.12
C SER A 77 -9.53 9.13 7.75
N ASP A 78 -10.42 8.36 7.10
CA ASP A 78 -10.77 6.99 7.51
C ASP A 78 -9.66 5.96 7.18
N PHE A 79 -8.64 6.36 6.40
CA PHE A 79 -7.54 5.52 5.94
C PHE A 79 -6.22 5.96 6.57
N PRO A 80 -5.80 5.38 7.72
CA PRO A 80 -4.71 5.92 8.54
C PRO A 80 -3.33 5.99 7.87
N LEU A 81 -3.09 5.20 6.82
CA LEU A 81 -1.84 5.25 6.05
C LEU A 81 -1.82 6.33 4.97
N PHE A 82 -2.98 6.90 4.63
CA PHE A 82 -3.20 7.75 3.46
C PHE A 82 -4.00 9.02 3.78
N GLU A 83 -4.17 9.37 5.06
CA GLU A 83 -4.94 10.54 5.51
C GLU A 83 -4.48 11.85 4.86
N ASN A 84 -3.19 11.94 4.57
CA ASN A 84 -2.55 13.10 3.96
C ASN A 84 -2.23 12.89 2.47
N ALA A 85 -2.86 11.88 1.83
CA ALA A 85 -2.62 11.64 0.42
C ALA A 85 -3.22 12.77 -0.41
N GLN A 86 -2.42 13.30 -1.32
CA GLN A 86 -2.79 14.44 -2.14
C GLN A 86 -2.30 14.27 -3.58
N CYS A 87 -3.03 14.88 -4.51
CA CYS A 87 -2.62 15.02 -5.89
C CYS A 87 -2.40 16.50 -6.18
N ILE A 88 -1.26 16.80 -6.81
CA ILE A 88 -0.86 18.15 -7.18
C ILE A 88 -0.77 18.19 -8.70
N ALA A 89 -1.53 19.07 -9.34
CA ALA A 89 -1.33 19.37 -10.75
C ALA A 89 -0.13 20.30 -10.90
N ASN A 90 0.94 19.83 -11.53
CA ASN A 90 2.18 20.57 -11.74
C ASN A 90 2.12 21.43 -13.00
N ASN A 91 1.56 20.86 -14.07
CA ASN A 91 1.43 21.53 -15.35
C ASN A 91 0.13 21.09 -16.03
N VAL A 92 -0.59 22.06 -16.59
CA VAL A 92 -1.82 21.84 -17.35
C VAL A 92 -1.60 22.43 -18.72
N ASP A 93 -1.34 21.55 -19.69
CA ASP A 93 -1.25 21.91 -21.09
C ASP A 93 -2.65 21.87 -21.69
N VAL A 94 -3.31 23.03 -21.68
CA VAL A 94 -4.66 23.19 -22.23
C VAL A 94 -4.69 22.95 -23.74
N ALA A 95 -3.62 23.30 -24.47
CA ALA A 95 -3.57 23.16 -25.92
C ALA A 95 -3.54 21.69 -26.34
N ASN A 96 -2.76 20.87 -25.63
CA ASN A 96 -2.68 19.43 -25.89
C ASN A 96 -3.62 18.60 -25.02
N GLN A 97 -4.46 19.24 -24.20
CA GLN A 97 -5.36 18.54 -23.28
C GLN A 97 -4.61 17.53 -22.39
N MET A 98 -3.50 17.95 -21.80
CA MET A 98 -2.63 17.10 -20.98
C MET A 98 -2.40 17.71 -19.61
N MET A 99 -2.30 16.87 -18.58
CA MET A 99 -1.99 17.27 -17.23
C MET A 99 -0.89 16.40 -16.64
N ASP A 100 0.12 17.06 -16.12
CA ASP A 100 1.15 16.44 -15.31
C ASP A 100 0.76 16.57 -13.84
N THR A 101 0.64 15.44 -13.16
CA THR A 101 0.29 15.36 -11.74
C THR A 101 1.37 14.67 -10.93
N SER A 102 1.57 15.10 -9.69
CA SER A 102 2.31 14.36 -8.69
C SER A 102 1.35 13.88 -7.61
N VAL A 103 1.35 12.57 -7.36
CA VAL A 103 0.61 11.98 -6.24
C VAL A 103 1.56 11.71 -5.08
N ILE A 104 1.24 12.26 -3.92
CA ILE A 104 1.98 12.03 -2.67
C ILE A 104 1.04 11.25 -1.76
N LEU A 105 1.36 9.99 -1.46
CA LEU A 105 0.49 9.12 -0.66
C LEU A 105 0.68 9.27 0.86
N TYR A 106 1.87 9.64 1.29
CA TYR A 106 2.21 9.83 2.70
C TYR A 106 3.29 10.93 2.85
N PRO A 107 3.34 11.64 3.99
CA PRO A 107 4.31 12.70 4.22
C PRO A 107 5.75 12.21 4.08
N GLY A 108 6.58 12.93 3.31
CA GLY A 108 7.98 12.57 3.07
C GLY A 108 8.18 11.40 2.10
N GLY A 109 7.12 10.84 1.52
CA GLY A 109 7.22 9.84 0.46
C GLY A 109 7.67 10.44 -0.88
N PRO A 110 8.28 9.64 -1.77
CA PRO A 110 8.59 10.09 -3.12
C PRO A 110 7.28 10.40 -3.87
N PRO A 111 7.18 11.55 -4.57
CA PRO A 111 6.04 11.82 -5.41
C PRO A 111 5.99 10.80 -6.56
N ALA A 112 4.80 10.26 -6.82
CA ALA A 112 4.54 9.45 -8.00
C ALA A 112 4.05 10.39 -9.11
N ASP A 113 4.93 10.69 -10.04
CA ASP A 113 4.60 11.55 -11.19
C ASP A 113 3.80 10.75 -12.22
N VAL A 114 2.63 11.28 -12.57
CA VAL A 114 1.69 10.69 -13.50
C VAL A 114 1.27 11.76 -14.50
N ARG A 115 1.54 11.49 -15.78
CA ARG A 115 1.06 12.30 -16.90
C ARG A 115 -0.22 11.68 -17.45
N GLN A 116 -1.30 12.45 -17.46
CA GLN A 116 -2.60 12.00 -17.97
C GLN A 116 -3.17 12.97 -19.00
N ARG A 117 -3.90 12.40 -19.97
CA ARG A 117 -4.68 13.18 -20.92
C ARG A 117 -5.96 13.66 -20.24
N LEU A 118 -6.17 14.97 -20.26
CA LEU A 118 -7.43 15.60 -19.92
C LEU A 118 -8.36 15.42 -21.12
N ASP A 119 -9.11 14.32 -21.24
CA ASP A 119 -10.19 14.28 -22.25
C ASP A 119 -11.25 15.32 -21.85
N ILE A 120 -11.05 16.57 -22.23
CA ILE A 120 -12.00 17.66 -22.05
C ILE A 120 -12.91 17.55 -23.26
N GLY A 121 -14.03 16.85 -23.08
CA GLY A 121 -15.08 16.84 -24.08
C GLY A 121 -15.48 18.28 -24.37
N ASN A 122 -15.39 18.67 -25.64
CA ASN A 122 -16.03 19.88 -26.16
C ASN A 122 -17.54 19.79 -25.99
#